data_AF-A0A2V6CWB5-F1
#
_entry.id   AF-A0A2V6CWB5-F1
#
_cell.length_a   1.000
_cell.length_b   1.000
_cell.length_c   1.000
_cell.angle_alpha   90.00
_cell.angle_beta   90.00
_cell.angle_gamma   90.00
#
_symmetry.space_group_name_H-M   'P 1'
#
loop_
_entity.id
_entity.type
_entity.pdbx_description
1 polymer ?
#
loop_
_entity_poly.entity_id
_entity_poly.type
_entity_poly.pdbx_seq_one_letter_code
_entity_poly.pdbx_strand_id
1 'polypeptide(L)'
;MPGWAACDAIARDAFTLAQLQYDLTTFERFVIHFPSLQNQATGGVATGSKIFFNSGLSHSQWTNFNGSWFVVSFMNGDLGVGLTLHELGHTYFAGHPTSDHSTLGHSSVWQVSDGDPISPYGQIGEWGDKYSPMGQNRQNITDFPPSMKVQLGWMPASKVLTVTASGTYRVYRFDTLTASLPVAAPLALKIRKDVNKTYWIGVRRTFAGNASMSNGAYIVWKMPVANAYMGIRQYSVLLDCTTPGISVEDAALAIGKSLVDVPAGITITPVREGGTAPNQWMDIRIRKY
;
A
#
# COMPACT_ATOMS: atom_id res chain seq x y z
N MET A 1 -19.41 -26.81 4.84
CA MET A 1 -18.62 -25.64 5.28
C MET A 1 -19.51 -24.69 6.08
N PRO A 2 -19.54 -24.77 7.42
CA PRO A 2 -20.54 -24.08 8.26
C PRO A 2 -20.30 -22.58 8.50
N GLY A 3 -19.16 -22.01 8.07
CA GLY A 3 -18.78 -20.62 8.38
C GLY A 3 -19.53 -19.55 7.59
N TRP A 4 -19.90 -19.84 6.34
CA TRP A 4 -20.46 -18.81 5.43
C TRP A 4 -21.87 -18.36 5.83
N ALA A 5 -22.68 -19.27 6.39
CA ALA A 5 -24.06 -18.98 6.77
C ALA A 5 -24.19 -18.00 7.96
N ALA A 6 -23.20 -17.97 8.87
CA ALA A 6 -23.24 -17.09 10.04
C ALA A 6 -22.87 -15.64 9.68
N CYS A 7 -21.83 -15.45 8.86
CA CYS A 7 -21.45 -14.14 8.34
C CYS A 7 -22.59 -13.51 7.53
N ASP A 8 -23.30 -14.30 6.72
CA ASP A 8 -24.42 -13.81 5.93
C ASP A 8 -25.62 -13.34 6.76
N ALA A 9 -25.91 -14.01 7.89
CA ALA A 9 -26.99 -13.59 8.78
C ALA A 9 -26.69 -12.24 9.43
N ILE A 10 -25.49 -12.09 10.01
CA ILE A 10 -25.04 -10.83 10.61
C ILE A 10 -25.03 -9.71 9.57
N ALA A 11 -24.56 -9.99 8.35
CA ALA A 11 -24.56 -9.02 7.28
C ALA A 11 -25.98 -8.61 6.86
N ARG A 12 -26.94 -9.55 6.84
CA ARG A 12 -28.36 -9.26 6.55
C ARG A 12 -29.03 -8.42 7.64
N ASP A 13 -28.76 -8.72 8.91
CA ASP A 13 -29.30 -7.95 10.04
C ASP A 13 -28.75 -6.52 10.01
N ALA A 14 -27.44 -6.36 9.81
CA ALA A 14 -26.80 -5.06 9.69
C ALA A 14 -27.34 -4.25 8.50
N PHE A 15 -27.50 -4.89 7.35
CA PHE A 15 -28.08 -4.29 6.15
C PHE A 15 -29.53 -3.82 6.42
N THR A 16 -30.37 -4.69 6.99
CA THR A 16 -31.77 -4.37 7.31
C THR A 16 -31.89 -3.15 8.23
N LEU A 17 -31.03 -3.08 9.27
CA LEU A 17 -31.01 -1.94 10.18
C LEU A 17 -30.52 -0.66 9.50
N ALA A 18 -29.49 -0.74 8.66
CA ALA A 18 -28.94 0.41 7.96
C ALA A 18 -29.90 0.98 6.91
N GLN A 19 -30.72 0.15 6.25
CA GLN A 19 -31.74 0.59 5.28
C GLN A 19 -32.82 1.49 5.89
N LEU A 20 -33.00 1.46 7.22
CA LEU A 20 -33.94 2.35 7.91
C LEU A 20 -33.47 3.81 7.91
N GLN A 21 -32.17 4.06 7.68
CA GLN A 21 -31.55 5.38 7.78
C GLN A 21 -30.83 5.81 6.51
N TYR A 22 -30.43 4.88 5.65
CA TYR A 22 -29.60 5.14 4.47
C TYR A 22 -30.16 4.44 3.23
N ASP A 23 -30.06 5.10 2.07
CA ASP A 23 -30.23 4.43 0.78
C ASP A 23 -28.96 3.62 0.47
N LEU A 24 -29.02 2.33 0.73
CA LEU A 24 -27.87 1.44 0.58
C LEU A 24 -27.47 1.22 -0.89
N THR A 25 -28.31 1.58 -1.86
CA THR A 25 -28.00 1.43 -3.29
C THR A 25 -26.93 2.42 -3.78
N THR A 26 -26.65 3.47 -3.01
CA THR A 26 -25.59 4.45 -3.32
C THR A 26 -24.20 3.99 -2.89
N PHE A 27 -24.06 2.81 -2.30
CA PHE A 27 -22.80 2.27 -1.79
C PHE A 27 -22.40 0.99 -2.53
N GLU A 28 -21.11 0.88 -2.86
CA GLU A 28 -20.55 -0.31 -3.52
C GLU A 28 -20.05 -1.37 -2.52
N ARG A 29 -19.88 -1.00 -1.24
CA ARG A 29 -19.30 -1.85 -0.19
C ARG A 29 -19.88 -1.50 1.17
N PHE A 30 -20.03 -2.52 2.01
CA PHE A 30 -20.34 -2.37 3.43
C PHE A 30 -19.16 -2.83 4.29
N VAL A 31 -18.85 -2.07 5.33
CA VAL A 31 -17.88 -2.46 6.36
C VAL A 31 -18.63 -2.60 7.67
N ILE A 32 -18.65 -3.81 8.21
CA ILE A 32 -19.30 -4.15 9.48
C ILE A 32 -18.19 -4.32 10.52
N HIS A 33 -18.23 -3.47 11.54
CA HIS A 33 -17.28 -3.55 12.65
C HIS A 33 -17.93 -4.15 13.89
N PHE A 34 -17.21 -5.03 14.56
CA PHE A 34 -17.59 -5.60 15.84
C PHE A 34 -16.68 -5.10 16.97
N PRO A 35 -17.22 -4.85 18.17
CA PRO A 35 -16.41 -4.77 19.38
C PRO A 35 -15.51 -6.01 19.47
N SER A 36 -14.31 -5.85 20.06
CA SER A 36 -13.33 -6.93 20.16
C SER A 36 -13.96 -8.23 20.67
N LEU A 37 -13.98 -9.24 19.80
CA LEU A 37 -14.36 -10.60 20.13
C LEU A 37 -13.16 -11.25 20.85
N GLN A 38 -12.92 -10.86 22.10
CA GLN A 38 -11.71 -11.22 22.86
C GLN A 38 -11.38 -12.72 22.79
N ASN A 39 -10.19 -13.04 22.27
CA ASN A 39 -9.20 -14.01 22.80
C ASN A 39 -7.99 -14.26 21.87
N GLN A 40 -7.54 -13.36 20.97
CA GLN A 40 -6.40 -13.72 20.08
C GLN A 40 -5.43 -12.60 19.75
N ALA A 41 -4.16 -12.87 20.06
CA ALA A 41 -3.00 -12.17 19.54
C ALA A 41 -2.68 -12.54 18.06
N THR A 42 -3.42 -13.48 17.45
CA THR A 42 -3.07 -14.05 16.12
C THR A 42 -4.28 -14.56 15.32
N GLY A 43 -5.29 -13.72 15.10
CA GLY A 43 -6.19 -13.87 13.94
C GLY A 43 -7.32 -14.91 13.97
N GLY A 44 -7.52 -15.62 15.05
CA GLY A 44 -8.72 -16.43 15.26
C GLY A 44 -9.72 -15.73 16.16
N VAL A 45 -11.00 -15.93 15.87
CA VAL A 45 -12.06 -15.61 16.80
C VAL A 45 -12.12 -16.72 17.86
N ALA A 46 -12.62 -16.44 19.06
CA ALA A 46 -12.74 -17.40 20.17
C ALA A 46 -13.18 -18.80 19.71
N THR A 47 -12.68 -19.85 20.39
CA THR A 47 -13.01 -21.26 20.11
C THR A 47 -14.52 -21.45 19.91
N GLY A 48 -14.92 -21.93 18.73
CA GLY A 48 -16.33 -22.12 18.36
C GLY A 48 -16.93 -21.03 17.46
N SER A 49 -16.19 -19.95 17.18
CA SER A 49 -16.62 -18.95 16.20
C SER A 49 -16.76 -19.53 14.79
N LYS A 50 -17.80 -19.09 14.09
CA LYS A 50 -18.05 -19.39 12.68
C LYS A 50 -17.41 -18.38 11.72
N ILE A 51 -16.83 -17.30 12.26
CA ILE A 51 -16.13 -16.25 11.50
C ILE A 51 -14.62 -16.52 11.57
N PHE A 52 -13.96 -16.52 10.41
CA PHE A 52 -12.51 -16.65 10.29
C PHE A 52 -11.94 -15.37 9.64
N PHE A 53 -10.94 -14.75 10.27
CA PHE A 53 -10.30 -13.54 9.76
C PHE A 53 -9.05 -13.91 8.96
N ASN A 54 -9.13 -13.75 7.64
CA ASN A 54 -8.08 -14.19 6.71
C ASN A 54 -6.84 -13.26 6.69
N SER A 55 -6.92 -12.09 7.31
CA SER A 55 -5.84 -11.09 7.36
C SER A 55 -5.46 -10.66 8.78
N GLY A 56 -5.84 -11.46 9.79
CA GLY A 56 -5.63 -11.15 11.20
C GLY A 56 -6.86 -10.50 11.83
N LEU A 57 -7.31 -9.34 11.35
CA LEU A 57 -8.45 -8.65 11.96
C LEU A 57 -9.61 -8.39 10.99
N SER A 58 -9.44 -8.72 9.70
CA SER A 58 -10.52 -8.61 8.73
C SER A 58 -10.71 -9.80 7.78
N HIS A 59 -11.94 -9.88 7.29
CA HIS A 59 -12.42 -10.85 6.30
C HIS A 59 -13.40 -10.14 5.38
N SER A 60 -13.39 -10.45 4.08
CA SER A 60 -14.43 -9.96 3.17
C SER A 60 -15.04 -11.10 2.36
N GLN A 61 -16.34 -10.97 2.07
CA GLN A 61 -17.08 -11.92 1.24
C GLN A 61 -18.17 -11.21 0.44
N TRP A 62 -18.66 -11.87 -0.61
CA TRP A 62 -19.90 -11.46 -1.26
C TRP A 62 -21.10 -11.95 -0.46
N THR A 63 -22.05 -11.05 -0.24
CA THR A 63 -23.35 -11.38 0.32
C THR A 63 -24.44 -10.80 -0.58
N ASN A 64 -25.46 -11.62 -0.87
CA ASN A 64 -26.64 -11.17 -1.62
C ASN A 64 -27.67 -10.60 -0.63
N PHE A 65 -28.09 -9.36 -0.88
CA PHE A 65 -29.21 -8.72 -0.21
C PHE A 65 -30.31 -8.48 -1.24
N ASN A 66 -31.40 -9.22 -1.14
CA ASN A 66 -32.62 -9.06 -1.95
C ASN A 66 -32.36 -8.95 -3.46
N GLY A 67 -31.48 -9.80 -4.00
CA GLY A 67 -31.16 -9.83 -5.44
C GLY A 67 -29.94 -9.01 -5.85
N SER A 68 -29.41 -8.16 -4.97
CA SER A 68 -28.19 -7.37 -5.21
C SER A 68 -27.00 -7.95 -4.45
N TRP A 69 -25.85 -8.05 -5.12
CA TRP A 69 -24.61 -8.55 -4.53
C TRP A 69 -23.75 -7.40 -4.02
N PHE A 70 -23.21 -7.55 -2.81
CA PHE A 70 -22.31 -6.57 -2.21
C PHE A 70 -21.10 -7.25 -1.59
N VAL A 71 -19.96 -6.56 -1.58
CA VAL A 71 -18.82 -6.97 -0.76
C VAL A 71 -19.03 -6.46 0.66
N VAL A 72 -18.99 -7.38 1.61
CA VAL A 72 -19.11 -7.09 3.05
C VAL A 72 -17.76 -7.39 3.70
N SER A 73 -17.16 -6.36 4.29
CA SER A 73 -15.92 -6.46 5.05
C SER A 73 -16.22 -6.49 6.54
N PHE A 74 -15.82 -7.56 7.22
CA PHE A 74 -15.94 -7.71 8.66
C PHE A 74 -14.63 -7.28 9.33
N MET A 75 -14.74 -6.43 10.35
CA MET A 75 -13.63 -5.88 11.12
C MET A 75 -13.78 -6.20 12.60
N ASN A 76 -12.69 -6.62 13.25
CA ASN A 76 -12.69 -6.99 14.67
C ASN A 76 -11.77 -6.10 15.51
N GLY A 77 -12.32 -5.53 16.59
CA GLY A 77 -11.54 -4.94 17.67
C GLY A 77 -11.37 -3.43 17.58
N ASP A 78 -10.50 -2.96 16.69
CA ASP A 78 -10.08 -1.55 16.63
C ASP A 78 -10.58 -0.85 15.35
N LEU A 79 -11.16 0.34 15.55
CA LEU A 79 -11.74 1.25 14.55
C LEU A 79 -10.80 2.39 14.16
N GLY A 80 -9.56 2.41 14.64
CA GLY A 80 -8.57 3.38 14.24
C GLY A 80 -8.47 3.44 12.72
N VAL A 81 -8.51 4.65 12.15
CA VAL A 81 -8.50 4.86 10.69
C VAL A 81 -7.33 4.14 10.03
N GLY A 82 -6.15 4.17 10.67
CA GLY A 82 -4.95 3.49 10.17
C GLY A 82 -5.08 1.97 10.11
N LEU A 83 -5.64 1.34 11.15
CA LEU A 83 -5.85 -0.10 11.17
C LEU A 83 -6.98 -0.51 10.23
N THR A 84 -8.08 0.24 10.22
CA THR A 84 -9.20 -0.01 9.30
C THR A 84 -8.73 0.04 7.85
N LEU A 85 -7.92 1.04 7.49
CA LEU A 85 -7.36 1.16 6.15
C LEU A 85 -6.39 0.00 5.82
N HIS A 86 -5.58 -0.42 6.79
CA HIS A 86 -4.66 -1.55 6.66
C HIS A 86 -5.40 -2.84 6.30
N GLU A 87 -6.38 -3.19 7.13
CA GLU A 87 -7.18 -4.40 7.02
C GLU A 87 -8.05 -4.41 5.76
N LEU A 88 -8.66 -3.27 5.41
CA LEU A 88 -9.35 -3.13 4.13
C LEU A 88 -8.41 -3.30 2.95
N GLY A 89 -7.15 -2.87 3.04
CA GLY A 89 -6.14 -3.13 2.00
C GLY A 89 -5.96 -4.64 1.72
N HIS A 90 -5.97 -5.47 2.75
CA HIS A 90 -5.92 -6.93 2.60
C HIS A 90 -7.18 -7.53 2.00
N THR A 91 -8.33 -6.88 2.08
CA THR A 91 -9.61 -7.49 1.70
C THR A 91 -10.36 -6.76 0.60
N TYR A 92 -9.78 -5.68 0.05
CA TYR A 92 -10.46 -4.80 -0.90
C TYR A 92 -10.91 -5.49 -2.20
N PHE A 93 -10.23 -6.54 -2.69
CA PHE A 93 -10.72 -7.31 -3.84
C PHE A 93 -11.14 -8.74 -3.50
N ALA A 94 -11.09 -9.11 -2.22
CA ALA A 94 -11.51 -10.43 -1.80
C ALA A 94 -12.99 -10.63 -2.12
N GLY A 95 -13.27 -11.63 -2.96
CA GLY A 95 -14.60 -11.97 -3.45
C GLY A 95 -14.80 -11.75 -4.95
N HIS A 96 -14.20 -10.74 -5.58
CA HIS A 96 -14.57 -10.35 -6.96
C HIS A 96 -14.49 -11.54 -7.96
N PRO A 97 -15.52 -11.80 -8.80
CA PRO A 97 -15.59 -13.00 -9.66
C PRO A 97 -14.47 -13.08 -10.72
N THR A 98 -13.72 -11.99 -10.94
CA THR A 98 -12.53 -11.94 -11.79
C THR A 98 -11.23 -11.86 -10.99
N SER A 99 -11.15 -12.34 -9.74
CA SER A 99 -10.04 -12.11 -8.81
C SER A 99 -8.69 -12.71 -9.26
N ASP A 100 -8.09 -12.13 -10.29
CA ASP A 100 -6.66 -12.01 -10.53
C ASP A 100 -6.08 -10.76 -9.81
N HIS A 101 -6.96 -9.85 -9.34
CA HIS A 101 -6.61 -8.70 -8.52
C HIS A 101 -6.34 -9.14 -7.09
N SER A 102 -5.07 -9.39 -6.83
CA SER A 102 -4.57 -9.81 -5.52
C SER A 102 -4.82 -8.75 -4.45
N THR A 103 -5.37 -9.19 -3.31
CA THR A 103 -5.34 -8.49 -2.02
C THR A 103 -4.00 -7.78 -1.79
N LEU A 104 -3.97 -6.60 -1.17
CA LEU A 104 -2.68 -6.05 -0.77
C LEU A 104 -2.06 -6.94 0.30
N GLY A 105 -0.77 -6.79 0.46
CA GLY A 105 -0.04 -7.31 1.60
C GLY A 105 0.97 -6.29 2.04
N HIS A 106 1.83 -6.67 2.99
CA HIS A 106 2.53 -5.65 3.77
C HIS A 106 3.49 -4.80 2.93
N SER A 107 3.64 -3.55 3.36
CA SER A 107 4.75 -2.70 2.96
C SER A 107 5.88 -2.88 3.97
N SER A 108 6.98 -3.42 3.48
CA SER A 108 8.15 -3.76 4.27
C SER A 108 9.30 -2.80 3.97
N VAL A 109 10.43 -2.98 4.64
CA VAL A 109 11.69 -2.30 4.31
C VAL A 109 12.78 -3.31 3.96
N TRP A 110 13.67 -2.96 3.04
CA TRP A 110 14.89 -3.69 2.75
C TRP A 110 15.97 -3.25 3.74
N GLN A 111 16.35 -4.12 4.66
CA GLN A 111 17.32 -3.86 5.70
C GLN A 111 18.67 -4.42 5.31
N VAL A 112 19.70 -3.59 5.38
CA VAL A 112 21.08 -3.95 5.07
C VAL A 112 21.99 -3.43 6.17
N SER A 113 23.16 -4.03 6.34
CA SER A 113 24.16 -3.63 7.34
C SER A 113 25.49 -3.18 6.72
N ASP A 114 25.67 -3.39 5.42
CA ASP A 114 26.89 -3.09 4.67
C ASP A 114 26.88 -1.69 4.04
N GLY A 115 25.76 -0.97 4.18
CA GLY A 115 25.61 0.39 3.67
C GLY A 115 25.25 0.52 2.20
N ASP A 116 24.99 -0.59 1.51
CA ASP A 116 24.45 -0.56 0.15
C ASP A 116 22.93 -0.77 0.20
N PRO A 117 22.10 0.26 -0.10
CA PRO A 117 20.63 0.17 -0.05
C PRO A 117 20.00 -0.92 -0.92
N ILE A 118 20.76 -1.53 -1.83
CA ILE A 118 20.31 -2.60 -2.72
C ILE A 118 21.13 -3.88 -2.56
N SER A 119 21.93 -3.97 -1.49
CA SER A 119 22.80 -5.12 -1.22
C SER A 119 22.03 -6.43 -1.38
N PRO A 120 22.59 -7.44 -2.06
CA PRO A 120 21.96 -8.75 -2.16
C PRO A 120 21.88 -9.48 -0.82
N TYR A 121 22.60 -9.01 0.21
CA TYR A 121 22.63 -9.58 1.56
C TYR A 121 21.58 -9.01 2.50
N GLY A 122 20.75 -8.07 2.02
CA GLY A 122 19.69 -7.51 2.82
C GLY A 122 18.60 -8.51 3.20
N GLN A 123 17.78 -8.11 4.17
CA GLN A 123 16.66 -8.87 4.69
C GLN A 123 15.39 -8.04 4.66
N ILE A 124 14.25 -8.72 4.60
CA ILE A 124 12.96 -8.06 4.64
C ILE A 124 12.58 -7.79 6.10
N GLY A 125 12.59 -6.52 6.49
CA GLY A 125 11.95 -6.05 7.71
C GLY A 125 10.46 -5.88 7.46
N GLU A 126 9.68 -6.90 7.78
CA GLU A 126 8.22 -6.86 7.63
C GLU A 126 7.63 -5.66 8.38
N TRP A 127 6.63 -5.00 7.79
CA TRP A 127 6.00 -3.78 8.31
C TRP A 127 6.89 -2.53 8.34
N GLY A 128 8.14 -2.62 7.89
CA GLY A 128 9.12 -1.55 8.07
C GLY A 128 8.90 -0.27 7.26
N ASP A 129 7.93 -0.24 6.33
CA ASP A 129 7.57 1.02 5.67
C ASP A 129 6.68 1.88 6.60
N LYS A 130 7.30 2.83 7.29
CA LYS A 130 6.63 3.76 8.22
C LYS A 130 5.65 4.72 7.56
N TYR A 131 5.57 4.77 6.23
CA TYR A 131 4.77 5.75 5.48
C TYR A 131 3.55 5.14 4.78
N SER A 132 3.45 3.81 4.80
CA SER A 132 2.39 3.07 4.16
C SER A 132 1.37 2.56 5.20
N PRO A 133 0.06 2.62 4.90
CA PRO A 133 -0.95 1.94 5.71
C PRO A 133 -0.67 0.44 5.80
N MET A 134 -0.14 -0.17 4.73
CA MET A 134 0.24 -1.59 4.73
C MET A 134 1.57 -1.86 5.47
N GLY A 135 2.26 -0.83 5.95
CA GLY A 135 3.45 -0.96 6.79
C GLY A 135 3.14 -0.52 8.22
N GLN A 136 3.96 0.34 8.80
CA GLN A 136 3.83 0.81 10.19
C GLN A 136 3.02 2.10 10.34
N ASN A 137 2.55 2.72 9.25
CA ASN A 137 1.78 3.95 9.38
C ASN A 137 0.36 3.66 9.89
N ARG A 138 0.04 4.13 11.09
CA ARG A 138 -1.31 4.07 11.69
C ARG A 138 -1.95 5.45 11.85
N GLN A 139 -1.31 6.50 11.34
CA GLN A 139 -1.77 7.88 11.47
C GLN A 139 -2.80 8.24 10.41
N ASN A 140 -3.55 9.32 10.66
CA ASN A 140 -4.55 9.89 9.75
C ASN A 140 -3.91 10.54 8.51
N ILE A 141 -2.58 10.68 8.50
CA ILE A 141 -1.77 11.16 7.39
C ILE A 141 -1.06 9.97 6.74
N THR A 142 -1.78 9.23 5.92
CA THR A 142 -1.25 8.01 5.30
C THR A 142 -1.75 7.86 3.89
N ASP A 143 -0.93 7.24 3.05
CA ASP A 143 -1.29 6.96 1.67
C ASP A 143 -0.54 5.74 1.14
N PHE A 144 -1.26 4.89 0.39
CA PHE A 144 -0.69 3.68 -0.17
C PHE A 144 0.47 4.02 -1.12
N PRO A 145 1.54 3.21 -1.15
CA PRO A 145 2.59 3.32 -2.15
C PRO A 145 1.98 3.31 -3.56
N PRO A 146 2.57 4.02 -4.55
CA PRO A 146 1.99 4.12 -5.88
C PRO A 146 1.70 2.77 -6.55
N SER A 147 2.58 1.79 -6.32
CA SER A 147 2.44 0.40 -6.80
C SER A 147 1.17 -0.30 -6.30
N MET A 148 0.75 0.02 -5.07
CA MET A 148 -0.45 -0.51 -4.43
C MET A 148 -1.69 0.27 -4.86
N LYS A 149 -1.62 1.59 -5.02
CA LYS A 149 -2.72 2.38 -5.59
C LYS A 149 -3.12 1.91 -6.98
N VAL A 150 -2.14 1.58 -7.82
CA VAL A 150 -2.40 1.01 -9.16
C VAL A 150 -3.06 -0.35 -9.05
N GLN A 151 -2.60 -1.20 -8.11
CA GLN A 151 -3.20 -2.51 -7.87
C GLN A 151 -4.64 -2.39 -7.37
N LEU A 152 -4.94 -1.39 -6.54
CA LEU A 152 -6.28 -1.03 -6.06
C LEU A 152 -7.17 -0.34 -7.10
N GLY A 153 -6.66 -0.02 -8.29
CA GLY A 153 -7.39 0.78 -9.29
C GLY A 153 -7.57 2.25 -8.90
N TRP A 154 -7.04 2.69 -7.76
CA TRP A 154 -7.13 4.07 -7.26
C TRP A 154 -6.14 5.01 -7.96
N MET A 155 -5.16 4.47 -8.67
CA MET A 155 -4.30 5.21 -9.59
C MET A 155 -4.32 4.53 -10.96
N PRO A 156 -4.86 5.17 -12.01
CA PRO A 156 -4.86 4.57 -13.33
C PRO A 156 -3.42 4.49 -13.86
N ALA A 157 -3.15 3.48 -14.70
CA ALA A 157 -1.82 3.27 -15.27
C ALA A 157 -1.29 4.48 -16.06
N SER A 158 -2.16 5.32 -16.60
CA SER A 158 -1.81 6.58 -17.28
C SER A 158 -1.13 7.61 -16.37
N LYS A 159 -1.25 7.49 -15.06
CA LYS A 159 -0.55 8.33 -14.06
C LYS A 159 0.85 7.81 -13.74
N VAL A 160 1.28 6.69 -14.31
CA VAL A 160 2.58 6.08 -14.06
C VAL A 160 3.43 6.10 -15.33
N LEU A 161 4.61 6.71 -15.25
CA LEU A 161 5.55 6.71 -16.38
C LEU A 161 6.50 5.51 -16.27
N THR A 162 6.49 4.63 -17.27
CA THR A 162 7.49 3.55 -17.38
C THR A 162 8.75 4.08 -18.03
N VAL A 163 9.88 4.05 -17.30
CA VAL A 163 11.15 4.60 -17.76
C VAL A 163 12.01 3.50 -18.41
N THR A 164 12.17 3.59 -19.73
CA THR A 164 12.97 2.64 -20.52
C THR A 164 14.35 3.16 -20.91
N ALA A 165 14.57 4.47 -20.93
CA ALA A 165 15.81 5.10 -21.37
C ALA A 165 16.40 6.08 -20.33
N SER A 166 17.68 6.40 -20.47
CA SER A 166 18.34 7.50 -19.74
C SER A 166 17.63 8.83 -20.00
N GLY A 167 17.53 9.69 -18.98
CA GLY A 167 16.88 10.98 -19.10
C GLY A 167 16.63 11.63 -17.75
N THR A 168 16.06 12.84 -17.77
CA THR A 168 15.54 13.49 -16.55
C THR A 168 14.04 13.55 -16.64
N TYR A 169 13.36 12.99 -15.65
CA TYR A 169 11.92 12.82 -15.63
C TYR A 169 11.33 13.59 -14.46
N ARG A 170 10.29 14.40 -14.73
CA ARG A 170 9.49 15.03 -13.68
C ARG A 170 8.46 14.05 -13.16
N VAL A 171 8.33 13.96 -11.84
CA VAL A 171 7.28 13.22 -11.14
C VAL A 171 6.63 14.13 -10.12
N TYR A 172 5.30 14.12 -10.05
CA TYR A 172 4.51 14.91 -9.13
C TYR A 172 4.19 14.10 -7.87
N ARG A 173 3.91 14.79 -6.76
CA ARG A 173 3.45 14.13 -5.53
C ARG A 173 2.25 13.24 -5.82
N PHE A 174 2.21 12.05 -5.23
CA PHE A 174 1.06 11.15 -5.38
C PHE A 174 0.13 11.18 -4.18
N ASP A 175 0.61 11.73 -3.06
CA ASP A 175 -0.09 11.77 -1.79
C ASP A 175 -0.84 13.08 -1.64
N THR A 176 -2.14 13.02 -1.40
CA THR A 176 -2.95 14.21 -1.09
C THR A 176 -3.98 13.84 -0.04
N LEU A 177 -4.32 14.80 0.83
CA LEU A 177 -5.42 14.64 1.79
C LEU A 177 -6.80 14.85 1.15
N THR A 178 -6.87 14.98 -0.18
CA THR A 178 -8.11 15.05 -0.95
C THR A 178 -8.48 13.69 -1.51
N ALA A 179 -9.79 13.44 -1.67
CA ALA A 179 -10.30 12.19 -2.25
C ALA A 179 -9.85 11.96 -3.71
N SER A 180 -9.59 13.05 -4.45
CA SER A 180 -9.13 12.98 -5.84
C SER A 180 -7.60 12.96 -5.93
N LEU A 181 -7.08 12.19 -6.89
CA LEU A 181 -5.68 12.25 -7.28
C LEU A 181 -5.30 13.65 -7.78
N PRO A 182 -4.01 14.04 -7.66
CA PRO A 182 -3.49 15.20 -8.35
C PRO A 182 -3.73 15.13 -9.87
N VAL A 183 -4.11 16.27 -10.45
CA VAL A 183 -4.36 16.40 -11.89
C VAL A 183 -3.06 16.25 -12.68
N ALA A 184 -1.94 16.76 -12.16
CA ALA A 184 -0.64 16.61 -12.78
C ALA A 184 -0.23 15.13 -12.97
N ALA A 185 0.68 14.88 -13.90
CA ALA A 185 1.18 13.54 -14.22
C ALA A 185 2.62 13.63 -14.74
N PRO A 186 3.44 12.57 -14.57
CA PRO A 186 3.14 11.33 -13.84
C PRO A 186 3.22 11.50 -12.30
N LEU A 187 2.53 10.64 -11.55
CA LEU A 187 2.56 10.58 -10.08
C LEU A 187 3.56 9.54 -9.55
N ALA A 188 4.05 8.67 -10.42
CA ALA A 188 5.12 7.74 -10.12
C ALA A 188 5.95 7.41 -11.36
N LEU A 189 7.23 7.11 -11.16
CA LEU A 189 8.08 6.49 -12.15
C LEU A 189 8.19 4.98 -11.86
N LYS A 190 8.19 4.18 -12.92
CA LYS A 190 8.34 2.73 -12.86
C LYS A 190 9.54 2.30 -13.70
N ILE A 191 10.51 1.62 -13.09
CA ILE A 191 11.73 1.16 -13.77
C ILE A 191 11.90 -0.34 -13.49
N ARG A 192 11.95 -1.17 -14.54
CA ARG A 192 12.27 -2.59 -14.38
C ARG A 192 13.69 -2.70 -13.81
N LYS A 193 13.85 -3.41 -12.69
CA LYS A 193 15.17 -3.82 -12.16
C LYS A 193 15.56 -5.15 -12.77
N ASP A 194 14.73 -6.17 -12.55
CA ASP A 194 14.93 -7.54 -13.00
C ASP A 194 13.57 -8.26 -13.18
N VAL A 195 13.56 -9.58 -13.37
CA VAL A 195 12.34 -10.38 -13.55
C VAL A 195 11.41 -10.37 -12.32
N ASN A 196 11.97 -10.14 -11.13
CA ASN A 196 11.31 -10.21 -9.84
C ASN A 196 11.15 -8.85 -9.14
N LYS A 197 11.76 -7.77 -9.66
CA LYS A 197 11.72 -6.46 -9.00
C LYS A 197 11.54 -5.34 -9.99
N THR A 198 10.73 -4.38 -9.58
CA THR A 198 10.54 -3.12 -10.30
C THR A 198 10.66 -1.97 -9.31
N TYR A 199 11.50 -0.99 -9.61
CA TYR A 199 11.53 0.27 -8.89
C TYR A 199 10.26 1.05 -9.14
N TRP A 200 9.64 1.52 -8.06
CA TRP A 200 8.61 2.53 -8.08
C TRP A 200 9.13 3.73 -7.30
N ILE A 201 9.13 4.87 -7.97
CA ILE A 201 9.64 6.13 -7.40
C ILE A 201 8.47 7.09 -7.32
N GLY A 202 8.16 7.53 -6.12
CA GLY A 202 7.11 8.50 -5.84
C GLY A 202 7.65 9.70 -5.06
N VAL A 203 6.84 10.75 -5.00
CA VAL A 203 7.12 11.96 -4.24
C VAL A 203 6.04 12.08 -3.16
N ARG A 204 6.46 12.19 -1.89
CA ARG A 204 5.57 12.39 -0.74
C ARG A 204 5.71 13.82 -0.23
N ARG A 205 4.60 14.45 0.13
CA ARG A 205 4.55 15.82 0.63
C ARG A 205 3.55 16.01 1.77
N THR A 206 2.84 14.95 2.16
CA THR A 206 1.94 14.96 3.32
C THR A 206 2.70 14.87 4.65
N PHE A 207 3.93 14.34 4.65
CA PHE A 207 4.79 14.23 5.84
C PHE A 207 5.63 15.49 6.09
N ALA A 208 4.99 16.64 6.30
CA ALA A 208 5.68 17.94 6.43
C ALA A 208 6.68 18.02 7.61
N GLY A 209 6.48 17.22 8.66
CA GLY A 209 7.41 17.12 9.80
C GLY A 209 8.62 16.21 9.57
N ASN A 210 8.68 15.49 8.44
CA ASN A 210 9.80 14.63 8.08
C ASN A 210 10.53 15.23 6.86
N ALA A 211 11.69 15.85 7.10
CA ALA A 211 12.47 16.51 6.05
C ALA A 211 12.95 15.55 4.96
N SER A 212 13.25 14.29 5.31
CA SER A 212 13.67 13.30 4.31
C SER A 212 12.53 12.98 3.35
N MET A 213 11.35 12.60 3.84
CA MET A 213 10.21 12.29 2.97
C MET A 213 9.66 13.51 2.23
N SER A 214 9.66 14.68 2.85
CA SER A 214 9.10 15.90 2.23
C SER A 214 9.99 16.52 1.16
N ASN A 215 11.30 16.20 1.12
CA ASN A 215 12.25 16.78 0.15
C ASN A 215 13.03 15.70 -0.66
N GLY A 216 12.79 14.41 -0.39
CA GLY A 216 13.46 13.29 -1.04
C GLY A 216 12.53 12.45 -1.92
N ALA A 217 13.12 11.56 -2.72
CA ALA A 217 12.39 10.57 -3.50
C ALA A 217 12.09 9.33 -2.65
N TYR A 218 10.82 8.96 -2.57
CA TYR A 218 10.37 7.73 -1.92
C TYR A 218 10.50 6.57 -2.92
N ILE A 219 11.40 5.63 -2.64
CA ILE A 219 11.75 4.54 -3.55
C ILE A 219 11.38 3.20 -2.92
N VAL A 220 10.57 2.42 -3.64
CA VAL A 220 10.20 1.06 -3.24
C VAL A 220 10.46 0.07 -4.38
N TRP A 221 10.76 -1.18 -4.02
CA TRP A 221 10.61 -2.31 -4.93
C TRP A 221 9.19 -2.86 -4.88
N LYS A 222 8.58 -3.02 -6.05
CA LYS A 222 7.45 -3.96 -6.21
C LYS A 222 8.02 -5.34 -6.54
N MET A 223 7.63 -6.34 -5.75
CA MET A 223 7.96 -7.76 -5.97
C MET A 223 6.69 -8.52 -6.45
N PRO A 224 6.80 -9.55 -7.31
CA PRO A 224 5.67 -10.34 -7.77
C PRO A 224 5.12 -11.23 -6.66
N VAL A 225 3.82 -11.49 -6.74
CA VAL A 225 3.04 -12.25 -5.74
C VAL A 225 3.58 -13.67 -5.51
N ALA A 226 4.20 -14.27 -6.53
CA ALA A 226 4.77 -15.62 -6.47
C ALA A 226 6.04 -15.71 -5.61
N ASN A 227 6.67 -14.58 -5.27
CA ASN A 227 7.88 -14.51 -4.46
C ASN A 227 7.58 -14.05 -3.03
N ALA A 228 6.43 -14.49 -2.51
CA ALA A 228 6.06 -14.37 -1.11
C ALA A 228 7.13 -15.05 -0.25
N TYR A 229 8.10 -14.27 0.23
CA TYR A 229 9.07 -14.77 1.19
C TYR A 229 8.28 -15.25 2.41
N MET A 230 8.43 -16.53 2.74
CA MET A 230 7.73 -17.20 3.86
C MET A 230 6.19 -17.22 3.77
N GLY A 231 5.60 -17.20 2.57
CA GLY A 231 4.14 -17.30 2.40
C GLY A 231 3.36 -16.02 2.69
N ILE A 232 4.06 -14.91 2.95
CA ILE A 232 3.49 -13.59 3.17
C ILE A 232 3.46 -12.86 1.82
N ARG A 233 2.28 -12.40 1.40
CA ARG A 233 2.11 -11.69 0.13
C ARG A 233 2.79 -10.32 0.20
N GLN A 234 4.05 -10.20 -0.20
CA GLN A 234 4.83 -8.96 -0.10
C GLN A 234 4.79 -8.20 -1.43
N TYR A 235 4.35 -6.93 -1.40
CA TYR A 235 4.09 -6.16 -2.63
C TYR A 235 4.90 -4.87 -2.76
N SER A 236 5.35 -4.29 -1.65
CA SER A 236 6.11 -3.04 -1.66
C SER A 236 7.20 -3.11 -0.60
N VAL A 237 8.44 -2.86 -0.99
CA VAL A 237 9.60 -2.87 -0.08
C VAL A 237 10.31 -1.55 -0.20
N LEU A 238 10.22 -0.70 0.83
CA LEU A 238 10.95 0.55 0.96
C LEU A 238 12.45 0.29 0.95
N LEU A 239 13.18 1.07 0.15
CA LEU A 239 14.63 1.11 0.19
C LEU A 239 15.08 2.25 1.09
N ASP A 240 15.85 1.92 2.13
CA ASP A 240 16.52 2.90 2.96
C ASP A 240 17.76 3.43 2.23
N CYS A 241 17.59 4.55 1.51
CA CYS A 241 18.64 5.17 0.72
C CYS A 241 19.68 5.93 1.55
N THR A 242 19.55 5.90 2.88
CA THR A 242 20.44 6.52 3.87
C THR A 242 21.17 5.50 4.74
N THR A 243 21.04 4.22 4.39
CA THR A 243 21.71 3.11 5.09
C THR A 243 23.24 3.10 4.87
N PRO A 244 24.06 2.64 5.84
CA PRO A 244 23.67 2.18 7.16
C PRO A 244 23.33 3.38 8.04
N GLY A 245 22.15 3.35 8.62
CA GLY A 245 21.60 4.42 9.44
C GLY A 245 21.05 3.90 10.76
N ILE A 246 20.59 4.81 11.62
CA ILE A 246 19.97 4.47 12.91
C ILE A 246 18.44 4.34 12.83
N SER A 247 17.84 4.71 11.71
CA SER A 247 16.40 4.72 11.49
C SER A 247 16.09 4.50 10.01
N VAL A 248 14.83 4.15 9.72
CA VAL A 248 14.27 4.12 8.36
C VAL A 248 13.41 5.38 8.10
N GLU A 249 13.41 6.33 9.05
CA GLU A 249 12.66 7.59 8.93
C GLU A 249 13.31 8.56 7.92
N ASP A 250 14.57 8.36 7.60
CA ASP A 250 15.33 9.14 6.64
C ASP A 250 15.51 8.44 5.28
N ALA A 251 14.81 7.32 5.07
CA ALA A 251 14.96 6.42 3.92
C ALA A 251 14.85 7.05 2.51
N ALA A 252 14.27 8.26 2.35
CA ALA A 252 14.12 8.84 1.02
C ALA A 252 15.48 9.23 0.43
N LEU A 253 15.62 9.04 -0.87
CA LEU A 253 16.81 9.46 -1.58
C LEU A 253 16.81 11.00 -1.69
N ALA A 254 17.76 11.64 -1.01
CA ALA A 254 17.88 13.09 -0.99
C ALA A 254 18.30 13.67 -2.36
N ILE A 255 17.92 14.93 -2.62
CA ILE A 255 18.37 15.68 -3.81
C ILE A 255 19.90 15.73 -3.86
N GLY A 256 20.45 15.45 -5.04
CA GLY A 256 21.89 15.40 -5.29
C GLY A 256 22.56 14.08 -4.88
N LYS A 257 21.86 13.17 -4.19
CA LYS A 257 22.34 11.81 -3.89
C LYS A 257 21.89 10.82 -4.96
N SER A 258 22.64 9.74 -5.11
CA SER A 258 22.35 8.72 -6.12
C SER A 258 22.21 7.34 -5.50
N LEU A 259 21.18 6.62 -5.91
CA LEU A 259 21.10 5.17 -5.76
C LEU A 259 21.71 4.53 -7.02
N VAL A 260 22.72 3.69 -6.85
CA VAL A 260 23.47 3.07 -7.95
C VAL A 260 23.27 1.57 -7.92
N ASP A 261 22.57 1.04 -8.93
CA ASP A 261 22.32 -0.38 -9.13
C ASP A 261 23.12 -0.89 -10.31
N VAL A 262 24.39 -1.19 -10.05
CA VAL A 262 25.33 -1.68 -11.09
C VAL A 262 24.83 -2.96 -11.74
N PRO A 263 24.33 -3.99 -11.01
CA PRO A 263 23.82 -5.21 -11.63
C PRO A 263 22.63 -4.97 -12.58
N ALA A 264 21.78 -3.98 -12.29
CA ALA A 264 20.67 -3.61 -13.17
C ALA A 264 21.03 -2.52 -14.20
N GLY A 265 22.25 -1.99 -14.17
CA GLY A 265 22.70 -0.89 -15.02
C GLY A 265 21.89 0.40 -14.80
N ILE A 266 21.45 0.70 -13.57
CA ILE A 266 20.56 1.83 -13.27
C ILE A 266 21.22 2.77 -12.26
N THR A 267 21.17 4.07 -12.51
CA THR A 267 21.41 5.10 -11.50
C THR A 267 20.21 6.02 -11.39
N ILE A 268 19.73 6.25 -10.17
CA ILE A 268 18.61 7.15 -9.85
C ILE A 268 19.15 8.33 -9.05
N THR A 269 18.95 9.57 -9.52
CA THR A 269 19.39 10.79 -8.84
C THR A 269 18.28 11.84 -8.86
N PRO A 270 17.63 12.14 -7.73
CA PRO A 270 16.79 13.32 -7.60
C PRO A 270 17.64 14.59 -7.75
N VAL A 271 17.24 15.52 -8.61
CA VAL A 271 18.09 16.68 -8.98
C VAL A 271 17.54 18.02 -8.51
N ARG A 272 16.22 18.18 -8.44
CA ARG A 272 15.56 19.37 -7.90
C ARG A 272 14.09 19.09 -7.67
N GLU A 273 13.45 19.96 -6.91
CA GLU A 273 12.00 19.94 -6.68
C GLU A 273 11.39 21.33 -6.87
N GLY A 274 10.07 21.40 -6.89
CA GLY A 274 9.34 22.66 -6.96
C GLY A 274 7.83 22.48 -7.03
N GLY A 275 7.15 23.55 -7.42
CA GLY A 275 5.69 23.60 -7.47
C GLY A 275 5.05 23.92 -6.12
N THR A 276 3.73 24.15 -6.15
CA THR A 276 2.90 24.41 -4.98
C THR A 276 1.80 23.36 -4.89
N ALA A 277 1.25 23.12 -3.70
CA ALA A 277 0.20 22.14 -3.53
C ALA A 277 -1.01 22.46 -4.44
N PRO A 278 -1.62 21.45 -5.11
CA PRO A 278 -1.31 20.02 -5.05
C PRO A 278 -0.27 19.54 -6.08
N ASN A 279 0.34 20.43 -6.87
CA ASN A 279 1.22 20.12 -8.00
C ASN A 279 2.72 20.23 -7.66
N GLN A 280 3.12 19.86 -6.45
CA GLN A 280 4.54 19.75 -6.11
C GLN A 280 5.17 18.59 -6.87
N TRP A 281 6.42 18.76 -7.29
CA TRP A 281 7.13 17.83 -8.16
C TRP A 281 8.60 17.70 -7.80
N MET A 282 9.22 16.66 -8.35
CA MET A 282 10.65 16.40 -8.32
C MET A 282 11.14 15.97 -9.71
N ASP A 283 12.26 16.52 -10.15
CA ASP A 283 12.97 16.04 -11.34
C ASP A 283 13.96 14.96 -10.89
N ILE A 284 13.92 13.80 -11.57
CA ILE A 284 14.75 12.63 -11.26
C ILE A 284 15.51 12.24 -12.52
N ARG A 285 16.84 12.30 -12.42
CA ARG A 285 17.75 11.84 -13.46
C ARG A 285 17.95 10.34 -13.34
N ILE A 286 17.65 9.64 -14.43
CA ILE A 286 17.87 8.20 -14.60
C ILE A 286 18.99 8.01 -15.61
N ARG A 287 20.00 7.22 -15.26
CA ARG A 287 21.00 6.70 -16.21
C ARG A 287 20.84 5.20 -16.33
N LYS A 288 20.85 4.74 -17.57
CA LYS A 288 20.89 3.34 -17.98
C LYS A 288 22.16 3.09 -18.78
N TYR A 289 22.88 2.01 -18.47
CA TYR A 289 24.10 1.62 -19.17
C TYR A 289 24.29 0.10 -19.15
#